data_AF-F8AJ80-F1
#
_entry.id   AF-F8AJ80-F1
#
_cell.length_a   1.000
_cell.length_b   1.000
_cell.length_c   1.000
_cell.angle_alpha   90.00
_cell.angle_beta   90.00
_cell.angle_gamma   90.00
#
_symmetry.space_group_name_H-M   'P 1'
#
loop_
_entity.id
_entity.type
_entity.pdbx_description
1 polymer ?
#
loop_
_entity_poly.entity_id
_entity_poly.type
_entity_poly.pdbx_seq_one_letter_code
_entity_poly.pdbx_strand_id
1 'polypeptide(L)'
;MRLEIKNLSVGYTDPILKGITIVVERGEGINFYGPNGIGKTTLLKTISTYLKPLRGEILYDGIPIEKVKGKIFFLPEEIHVPIKVRAEEYLKAITSLYGANVDKDGITRALESVGVLNPKRKLGELSQGTIRRVQLASTLLVNAEIIRS
;
A
#
# COMPACT_ATOMS: atom_id res chain seq x y z
N MET A 1 -7.11 -13.51 -7.54
CA MET A 1 -6.00 -12.57 -7.61
C MET A 1 -4.86 -13.30 -8.26
N ARG A 2 -4.50 -12.78 -9.41
CA ARG A 2 -3.29 -13.03 -10.15
C ARG A 2 -2.74 -11.69 -10.61
N LEU A 3 -1.56 -11.32 -10.14
CA LEU A 3 -0.84 -10.14 -10.59
C LEU A 3 0.17 -10.56 -11.65
N GLU A 4 0.03 -10.07 -12.87
CA GLU A 4 0.95 -10.35 -13.96
C GLU A 4 1.71 -9.07 -14.32
N ILE A 5 3.02 -9.11 -14.22
CA ILE A 5 3.93 -8.07 -14.71
C ILE A 5 4.56 -8.61 -16.00
N LYS A 6 4.44 -7.90 -17.12
CA LYS A 6 4.90 -8.37 -18.43
C LYS A 6 5.88 -7.40 -19.06
N ASN A 7 7.14 -7.84 -19.25
CA ASN A 7 8.21 -7.07 -19.89
C ASN A 7 8.36 -5.63 -19.35
N LEU A 8 8.14 -5.47 -18.05
CA LEU A 8 8.04 -4.19 -17.39
C LEU A 8 9.41 -3.49 -17.34
N SER A 9 9.44 -2.23 -17.75
CA SER A 9 10.57 -1.34 -17.55
C SER A 9 10.12 -0.11 -16.78
N VAL A 10 10.83 0.23 -15.70
CA VAL A 10 10.45 1.30 -14.77
C VAL A 10 11.55 2.34 -14.65
N GLY A 11 11.16 3.59 -14.45
CA GLY A 11 12.05 4.75 -14.41
C GLY A 11 11.25 6.06 -14.51
N TYR A 12 11.92 7.20 -14.42
CA TYR A 12 11.28 8.52 -14.58
C TYR A 12 11.43 9.02 -16.02
N THR A 13 12.67 9.10 -16.49
CA THR A 13 13.02 9.41 -17.89
C THR A 13 13.60 8.16 -18.54
N ASP A 14 14.70 7.67 -17.95
CA ASP A 14 15.37 6.46 -18.40
C ASP A 14 15.02 5.25 -17.52
N PRO A 15 14.97 4.04 -18.11
CA PRO A 15 14.65 2.85 -17.35
C PRO A 15 15.82 2.42 -16.46
N ILE A 16 15.54 2.34 -15.16
CA ILE A 16 16.48 1.85 -14.13
C ILE A 16 16.37 0.33 -13.93
N LEU A 17 15.20 -0.25 -14.22
CA LEU A 17 14.99 -1.69 -14.30
C LEU A 17 14.26 -2.00 -15.62
N LYS A 18 14.57 -3.14 -16.25
CA LYS A 18 14.10 -3.49 -17.60
C LYS A 18 13.71 -4.96 -17.67
N GLY A 19 12.71 -5.27 -18.50
CA GLY A 19 12.34 -6.65 -18.85
C GLY A 19 11.82 -7.48 -17.69
N ILE A 20 11.26 -6.86 -16.64
CA ILE A 20 10.73 -7.59 -15.49
C ILE A 20 9.46 -8.34 -15.94
N THR A 21 9.45 -9.65 -15.77
CA THR A 21 8.27 -10.50 -15.99
C THR A 21 8.06 -11.38 -14.77
N ILE A 22 6.93 -11.21 -14.09
CA ILE A 22 6.62 -11.89 -12.82
C ILE A 22 5.12 -12.21 -12.83
N VAL A 23 4.76 -13.38 -12.28
CA VAL A 23 3.38 -13.72 -11.95
C VAL A 23 3.30 -13.95 -10.46
N VAL A 24 2.29 -13.37 -9.81
CA VAL A 24 2.01 -13.51 -8.38
C VAL A 24 0.60 -14.01 -8.21
N GLU A 25 0.43 -15.16 -7.58
CA GLU A 25 -0.87 -15.75 -7.29
C GLU A 25 -1.36 -15.33 -5.89
N ARG A 26 -2.66 -15.50 -5.66
CA ARG A 26 -3.28 -15.22 -4.37
C ARG A 26 -2.60 -16.03 -3.26
N GLY A 27 -2.16 -15.33 -2.21
CA GLY A 27 -1.49 -15.93 -1.05
C GLY A 27 0.04 -15.98 -1.18
N GLU A 28 0.59 -15.63 -2.34
CA GLU A 28 2.03 -15.51 -2.51
C GLU A 28 2.52 -14.14 -2.03
N GLY A 29 3.56 -14.14 -1.20
CA GLY A 29 4.30 -12.95 -0.83
C GLY A 29 5.52 -12.78 -1.72
N ILE A 30 5.71 -11.57 -2.28
CA ILE A 30 6.94 -11.23 -3.00
C ILE A 30 7.73 -10.21 -2.21
N ASN A 31 9.02 -10.49 -2.06
CA ASN A 31 9.99 -9.58 -1.48
C ASN A 31 11.02 -9.15 -2.52
N PHE A 32 11.13 -7.83 -2.76
CA PHE A 32 12.13 -7.27 -3.67
C PHE A 32 13.39 -6.88 -2.88
N TYR A 33 14.46 -7.66 -2.99
CA TYR A 33 15.74 -7.39 -2.33
C TYR A 33 16.82 -6.87 -3.30
N GLY A 34 17.90 -6.30 -2.77
CA GLY A 34 18.94 -5.60 -3.55
C GLY A 34 19.46 -4.33 -2.86
N PRO A 35 20.56 -3.73 -3.36
CA PRO A 35 21.15 -2.53 -2.79
C PRO A 35 20.23 -1.31 -2.90
N ASN A 36 20.44 -0.33 -2.02
CA ASN A 36 19.75 0.96 -2.10
C ASN A 36 20.04 1.63 -3.44
N GLY A 37 19.01 2.24 -4.05
CA GLY A 37 19.13 2.89 -5.35
C GLY A 37 18.96 1.97 -6.56
N ILE A 38 18.84 0.65 -6.39
CA ILE A 38 18.61 -0.27 -7.54
C ILE A 38 17.25 -0.11 -8.21
N GLY A 39 16.32 0.63 -7.59
CA GLY A 39 15.02 0.95 -8.17
C GLY A 39 13.82 0.22 -7.58
N LYS A 40 13.96 -0.45 -6.43
CA LYS A 40 12.84 -1.11 -5.72
C LYS A 40 11.66 -0.16 -5.48
N THR A 41 11.93 1.02 -4.92
CA THR A 41 10.90 2.03 -4.64
C THR A 41 10.22 2.48 -5.92
N THR A 42 10.98 2.62 -7.03
CA THR A 42 10.42 2.96 -8.34
C THR A 42 9.54 1.83 -8.90
N LEU A 43 9.97 0.58 -8.75
CA LEU A 43 9.17 -0.59 -9.13
C LEU A 43 7.86 -0.64 -8.33
N LEU A 44 7.93 -0.52 -7.00
CA LEU A 44 6.76 -0.57 -6.13
C LEU A 44 5.81 0.61 -6.37
N LYS A 45 6.33 1.83 -6.61
CA LYS A 45 5.53 2.97 -7.05
C LYS A 45 4.83 2.69 -8.39
N THR A 46 5.48 1.98 -9.30
CA THR A 46 4.90 1.61 -10.60
C THR A 46 3.78 0.59 -10.44
N ILE A 47 4.01 -0.50 -9.69
CA ILE A 47 2.97 -1.50 -9.40
C ILE A 47 1.80 -0.86 -8.65
N SER A 48 2.08 0.11 -7.77
CA SER A 48 1.05 0.84 -7.03
C SER A 48 0.37 1.96 -7.83
N THR A 49 0.68 2.08 -9.13
CA THR A 49 0.10 3.07 -10.06
C THR A 49 0.44 4.54 -9.77
N TYR A 50 1.40 4.80 -8.88
CA TYR A 50 1.94 6.15 -8.59
C TYR A 50 2.91 6.62 -9.68
N LEU A 51 3.52 5.68 -10.40
CA LEU A 51 4.39 5.94 -11.53
C LEU A 51 3.89 5.12 -12.72
N LYS A 52 3.90 5.69 -13.92
CA LYS A 52 3.58 4.93 -15.13
C LYS A 52 4.79 4.08 -15.53
N PRO A 53 4.57 2.85 -16.05
CA PRO A 53 5.65 2.10 -16.66
C PRO A 53 6.20 2.83 -17.88
N LEU A 54 7.51 2.73 -18.12
CA LEU A 54 8.12 3.22 -19.35
C LEU A 54 7.87 2.24 -20.51
N ARG A 55 7.80 0.94 -20.20
CA ARG A 55 7.43 -0.15 -21.13
C ARG A 55 6.76 -1.30 -20.36
N GLY A 56 6.04 -2.14 -21.09
CA GLY A 56 5.34 -3.30 -20.54
C GLY A 56 4.03 -2.92 -19.88
N GLU A 57 3.42 -3.88 -19.22
CA GLU A 57 2.12 -3.72 -18.57
C GLU A 57 2.05 -4.49 -17.25
N ILE A 58 1.09 -4.11 -16.43
CA ILE A 58 0.76 -4.79 -15.18
C ILE A 58 -0.74 -5.08 -15.19
N LEU A 59 -1.10 -6.35 -15.02
CA LEU A 59 -2.46 -6.85 -15.03
C LEU A 59 -2.81 -7.44 -13.65
N TYR A 60 -4.02 -7.18 -13.19
CA TYR A 60 -4.62 -7.77 -12.01
C TYR A 60 -5.86 -8.56 -12.45
N ASP A 61 -5.83 -9.88 -12.30
CA ASP A 61 -6.88 -10.78 -12.80
C ASP A 61 -7.23 -10.50 -14.29
N GLY A 62 -6.20 -10.24 -15.10
CA GLY A 62 -6.33 -9.91 -16.53
C GLY A 62 -6.75 -8.46 -16.86
N ILE A 63 -7.01 -7.63 -15.85
CA ILE A 63 -7.43 -6.23 -16.02
C ILE A 63 -6.22 -5.30 -15.81
N PRO A 64 -6.00 -4.26 -16.65
CA PRO A 64 -4.96 -3.26 -16.41
C PRO A 64 -5.04 -2.67 -15.00
N ILE A 65 -3.89 -2.64 -14.31
CA ILE A 65 -3.80 -2.32 -12.88
C ILE A 65 -4.35 -0.92 -12.55
N GLU A 66 -4.30 0.02 -13.50
CA GLU A 66 -4.80 1.38 -13.35
C GLU A 66 -6.33 1.44 -13.21
N LYS A 67 -7.04 0.39 -13.64
CA LYS A 67 -8.50 0.28 -13.53
C LYS A 67 -8.94 -0.30 -12.18
N VAL A 68 -8.02 -0.84 -11.38
CA VAL A 68 -8.32 -1.52 -10.11
C VAL A 68 -7.58 -0.90 -8.92
N LYS A 69 -7.27 0.40 -8.96
CA LYS A 69 -6.52 1.10 -7.89
C LYS A 69 -7.10 0.87 -6.50
N GLY A 70 -8.42 0.82 -6.36
CA GLY A 70 -9.11 0.53 -5.09
C GLY A 70 -8.89 -0.88 -4.53
N LYS A 71 -8.16 -1.75 -5.24
CA LYS A 71 -7.76 -3.08 -4.77
C LYS A 71 -6.33 -3.12 -4.24
N ILE A 72 -5.56 -2.05 -4.37
CA ILE A 72 -4.11 -2.02 -4.09
C ILE A 72 -3.83 -1.12 -2.91
N PHE A 73 -3.33 -1.69 -1.83
CA PHE A 73 -2.88 -0.94 -0.67
C PHE A 73 -1.37 -0.73 -0.72
N PHE A 74 -0.93 0.48 -1.03
CA PHE A 74 0.50 0.84 -1.03
C PHE A 74 0.92 1.47 0.29
N LEU A 75 1.99 0.94 0.87
CA LEU A 75 2.53 1.42 2.12
C LEU A 75 4.02 1.84 1.95
N PRO A 76 4.30 3.13 1.70
CA PRO A 76 5.67 3.61 1.46
C PRO A 76 6.55 3.51 2.71
N GLU A 77 7.87 3.45 2.52
CA GLU A 77 8.87 3.42 3.60
C GLU A 77 8.79 4.67 4.48
N GLU A 78 8.73 5.85 3.84
CA GLU A 78 8.52 7.13 4.53
C GLU A 78 7.08 7.27 5.02
N ILE A 79 6.93 7.61 6.30
CA ILE A 79 5.63 7.80 6.93
C ILE A 79 5.23 9.27 6.85
N HIS A 80 4.32 9.57 5.93
CA HIS A 80 3.67 10.87 5.82
C HIS A 80 2.21 10.76 6.26
N VAL A 81 1.88 11.32 7.42
CA VAL A 81 0.51 11.33 7.96
C VAL A 81 0.11 12.72 8.49
N PRO A 82 -1.19 13.06 8.47
CA PRO A 82 -1.65 14.34 9.00
C PRO A 82 -1.60 14.34 10.54
N ILE A 83 -0.54 14.89 11.11
CA ILE A 83 -0.23 14.81 12.56
C ILE A 83 -1.32 15.34 13.51
N LYS A 84 -2.21 16.20 13.03
CA LYS A 84 -3.31 16.79 13.82
C LYS A 84 -4.57 15.92 13.86
N VAL A 85 -4.64 14.90 13.02
CA VAL A 85 -5.81 14.00 12.86
C VAL A 85 -5.78 12.91 13.91
N ARG A 86 -6.96 12.50 14.41
CA ARG A 86 -7.08 11.38 15.37
C ARG A 86 -6.92 10.04 14.67
N ALA A 87 -6.42 9.03 15.39
CA ALA A 87 -6.20 7.70 14.83
C ALA A 87 -7.49 7.09 14.22
N GLU A 88 -8.64 7.27 14.88
CA GLU A 88 -9.94 6.82 14.38
C GLU A 88 -10.38 7.53 13.08
N GLU A 89 -10.15 8.85 13.00
CA GLU A 89 -10.49 9.66 11.84
C GLU A 89 -9.63 9.27 10.64
N TYR A 90 -8.34 8.99 10.89
CA TYR A 90 -7.42 8.49 9.89
C TYR A 90 -7.85 7.13 9.34
N LEU A 91 -8.15 6.14 10.20
CA LEU A 91 -8.64 4.83 9.75
C LEU A 91 -9.95 4.93 8.97
N LYS A 92 -10.88 5.77 9.45
CA LYS A 92 -12.15 6.01 8.75
C LYS A 92 -11.94 6.61 7.36
N ALA A 93 -11.02 7.57 7.25
CA ALA A 93 -10.70 8.18 5.96
C ALA A 93 -10.07 7.16 5.00
N ILE A 94 -9.07 6.40 5.46
CA ILE A 94 -8.42 5.37 4.64
C ILE A 94 -9.43 4.32 4.18
N THR A 95 -10.20 3.73 5.08
CA THR A 95 -11.18 2.69 4.74
C THR A 95 -12.22 3.15 3.71
N SER A 96 -12.70 4.40 3.84
CA SER A 96 -13.60 5.02 2.87
C SER A 96 -12.99 5.14 1.47
N LEU A 97 -11.69 5.45 1.36
CA LEU A 97 -10.98 5.50 0.06
C LEU A 97 -10.96 4.14 -0.66
N TYR A 98 -11.02 3.04 0.09
CA TYR A 98 -11.10 1.68 -0.45
C TYR A 98 -12.55 1.16 -0.57
N GLY A 99 -13.54 2.03 -0.39
CA GLY A 99 -14.97 1.69 -0.47
C GLY A 99 -15.47 0.82 0.69
N ALA A 100 -14.71 0.72 1.78
CA ALA A 100 -15.13 0.00 2.98
C ALA A 100 -15.90 0.95 3.90
N ASN A 101 -17.12 0.55 4.28
CA ASN A 101 -17.89 1.23 5.32
C ASN A 101 -17.71 0.50 6.64
N VAL A 102 -16.91 1.07 7.54
CA VAL A 102 -16.56 0.47 8.82
C VAL A 102 -17.22 1.26 9.94
N ASP A 103 -17.85 0.54 10.86
CA ASP A 103 -18.43 1.12 12.06
C ASP A 103 -17.35 1.51 13.08
N LYS A 104 -17.77 2.23 14.13
CA LYS A 104 -16.85 2.67 15.20
C LYS A 104 -16.22 1.49 15.94
N ASP A 105 -16.95 0.40 16.08
CA ASP A 105 -16.49 -0.78 16.82
C ASP A 105 -15.42 -1.54 16.02
N GLY A 106 -15.55 -1.63 14.70
CA GLY A 106 -14.52 -2.15 13.81
C GLY A 106 -13.25 -1.31 13.85
N ILE A 107 -13.36 0.02 13.80
CA ILE A 107 -12.20 0.92 13.92
C ILE A 107 -11.51 0.74 15.27
N THR A 108 -12.28 0.71 16.36
CA THR A 108 -11.74 0.52 17.71
C THR A 108 -10.98 -0.79 17.82
N ARG A 109 -11.59 -1.91 17.40
CA ARG A 109 -10.95 -3.23 17.42
C ARG A 109 -9.66 -3.28 16.58
N ALA A 110 -9.65 -2.64 15.41
CA ALA A 110 -8.45 -2.58 14.58
C ALA A 110 -7.31 -1.79 15.25
N LEU A 111 -7.62 -0.67 15.91
CA LEU A 111 -6.63 0.12 16.66
C LEU A 111 -6.10 -0.65 17.88
N GLU A 112 -6.98 -1.31 18.62
CA GLU A 112 -6.61 -2.15 19.77
C GLU A 112 -5.69 -3.30 19.36
N SER A 113 -5.96 -3.94 18.21
CA SER A 113 -5.14 -5.04 17.67
C SER A 113 -3.68 -4.64 17.41
N VAL A 114 -3.40 -3.34 17.28
CA VAL A 114 -2.06 -2.80 17.05
C VAL A 114 -1.52 -1.98 18.23
N GLY A 115 -2.19 -2.08 19.38
CA GLY A 115 -1.77 -1.48 20.65
C GLY A 115 -2.15 -0.01 20.82
N VAL A 116 -3.13 0.50 20.08
CA VAL A 116 -3.65 1.88 20.23
C VAL A 116 -5.01 1.83 20.93
N LEU A 117 -4.99 1.98 22.25
CA LEU A 117 -6.19 1.85 23.09
C LEU A 117 -7.08 3.09 23.11
N ASN A 118 -6.50 4.28 22.86
CA ASN A 118 -7.24 5.53 22.81
C ASN A 118 -7.40 5.98 21.35
N PRO A 119 -8.57 5.74 20.71
CA PRO A 119 -8.82 6.08 19.31
C PRO A 119 -8.74 7.59 19.02
N LYS A 120 -8.92 8.41 20.05
CA LYS A 120 -8.92 9.87 19.97
C LYS A 120 -7.52 10.49 20.00
N ARG A 121 -6.45 9.72 20.24
CA ARG A 121 -5.08 10.24 20.17
C ARG A 121 -4.77 10.75 18.78
N LYS A 122 -4.05 11.87 18.71
CA LYS A 122 -3.60 12.43 17.43
C LYS A 122 -2.41 11.66 16.92
N LEU A 123 -2.28 11.53 15.60
CA LEU A 123 -1.15 10.80 14.99
C LEU A 123 0.20 11.42 15.36
N GLY A 124 0.29 12.74 15.53
CA GLY A 124 1.51 13.42 15.96
C GLY A 124 1.96 13.11 17.39
N GLU A 125 1.10 12.51 18.22
CA GLU A 125 1.43 12.08 19.58
C GLU A 125 1.98 10.64 19.61
N LEU A 126 1.96 9.94 18.48
CA LEU A 126 2.36 8.54 18.37
C LEU A 126 3.80 8.45 17.86
N SER A 127 4.55 7.44 18.31
CA SER A 127 5.86 7.15 17.72
C SER A 127 5.69 6.70 16.26
N GLN A 128 6.72 6.89 15.44
CA GLN A 128 6.71 6.44 14.03
C GLN A 128 6.34 4.96 13.88
N GLY A 129 6.87 4.09 14.75
CA GLY A 129 6.50 2.67 14.77
C GLY A 129 5.02 2.42 15.12
N THR A 130 4.44 3.27 15.97
CA THR A 130 3.00 3.21 16.30
C THR A 130 2.14 3.74 15.16
N ILE A 131 2.57 4.81 14.48
CA ILE A 131 1.90 5.29 13.26
C ILE A 131 1.92 4.20 12.18
N ARG A 132 3.06 3.53 11.99
CA ARG A 132 3.17 2.40 11.04
C ARG A 132 2.16 1.30 11.36
N ARG A 133 2.05 0.96 12.65
CA ARG A 133 1.06 0.01 13.16
C ARG A 133 -0.38 0.46 12.89
N VAL A 134 -0.70 1.75 13.05
CA VAL A 134 -2.01 2.32 12.68
C VAL A 134 -2.27 2.20 11.17
N GLN A 135 -1.30 2.48 10.31
CA GLN A 135 -1.44 2.28 8.86
C GLN A 135 -1.70 0.80 8.54
N LEU A 136 -1.01 -0.13 9.20
CA LEU A 136 -1.24 -1.57 9.05
C LEU A 136 -2.63 -1.99 9.57
N ALA A 137 -3.14 -1.38 10.63
CA ALA A 137 -4.50 -1.65 11.12
C ALA A 137 -5.57 -1.38 10.05
N SER A 138 -5.34 -0.40 9.17
CA SER A 138 -6.27 -0.14 8.06
C SER A 138 -6.38 -1.32 7.09
N THR A 139 -5.35 -2.16 6.96
CA THR A 139 -5.40 -3.36 6.10
C THR A 139 -6.28 -4.47 6.69
N LEU A 140 -6.60 -4.43 7.98
CA LEU A 140 -7.58 -5.33 8.60
C LEU A 140 -9.02 -4.92 8.27
N LEU A 141 -9.21 -3.68 7.81
CA LEU A 141 -10.51 -3.07 7.59
C LEU A 141 -10.88 -2.94 6.11
N VAL A 142 -9.92 -3.16 5.21
CA VAL A 142 -10.13 -3.08 3.76
C VAL A 142 -9.83 -4.43 3.12
N ASN A 143 -10.62 -4.78 2.10
CA ASN A 143 -10.31 -5.93 1.26
C ASN A 143 -9.39 -5.49 0.11
N ALA A 144 -8.15 -5.17 0.46
CA ALA A 144 -7.12 -4.71 -0.46
C ALA A 144 -5.85 -5.56 -0.34
N GLU A 145 -5.16 -5.74 -1.46
CA GLU A 145 -3.92 -6.49 -1.57
C GLU A 145 -2.75 -5.57 -1.26
N ILE A 146 -1.83 -6.01 -0.40
CA ILE A 146 -0.84 -5.12 0.20
C ILE A 146 0.48 -5.14 -0.59
N ILE A 147 0.96 -3.96 -0.94
CA ILE A 147 2.28 -3.72 -1.51
C ILE A 147 3.10 -2.89 -0.53
N ARG A 148 4.27 -3.39 -0.13
CA ARG A 148 5.18 -2.72 0.81
C ARG A 148 6.54 -2.50 0.18
N SER A 149 7.16 -1.36 0.47
CA SER A 149 8.58 -1.08 0.24
C SER A 149 9.44 -1.38 1.44
#